data_AF-A0A061IYC0-F1
#
_entry.id   AF-A0A061IYC0-F1
#
_cell.length_a   1.000
_cell.length_b   1.000
_cell.length_c   1.000
_cell.angle_alpha   90.00
_cell.angle_beta   90.00
_cell.angle_gamma   90.00
#
_symmetry.space_group_name_H-M   'P 1'
#
loop_
_entity.id
_entity.type
_entity.pdbx_description
1 polymer ?
#
loop_
_entity_poly.entity_id
_entity_poly.type
_entity_poly.pdbx_seq_one_letter_code
_entity_poly.pdbx_strand_id
1 'polypeptide(L)'
;MQDYLREIEGTLARKNERKSTLLYQLAKHNAEQERLLRLGVRSLPTNPHDVSDVKVVKYVLFKLKRDLADKIARLRDPQLLSIETHGELVVRSKNDEVNHLIARKNPWERRLAALTGKSYKMTSSKKLYFGCAKELPEAQADMDKGESGHTEDALDESDSDSDSESSDTQSSEGLSSYSNNTYLKQLASSESEIFLSEVEKKAELSLRVEYEQNNGGMSLKRGREDNSVYFVDVDLPSEDDFRRGLLDAKREMLQKRLQALKK
;
A
#
# COMPACT_ATOMS: atom_id res chain seq x y z
N MET A 1 47.87 3.57 18.52
CA MET A 1 46.82 4.46 17.96
C MET A 1 45.42 4.04 18.44
N GLN A 2 45.24 3.71 19.72
CA GLN A 2 43.93 3.31 20.27
C GLN A 2 43.46 4.22 21.41
N ASP A 3 44.28 5.19 21.83
CA ASP A 3 44.02 5.98 23.05
C ASP A 3 43.33 7.34 22.82
N TYR A 4 43.22 7.81 21.58
CA TYR A 4 42.59 9.11 21.26
C TYR A 4 41.05 9.10 21.23
N LEU A 5 40.40 7.96 21.48
CA LEU A 5 38.93 7.87 21.53
C LEU A 5 38.36 7.89 22.96
N ARG A 6 39.22 7.81 23.99
CA ARG A 6 38.79 7.76 25.40
C ARG A 6 38.57 9.15 26.01
N GLU A 7 39.09 10.21 25.38
CA GLU A 7 38.99 11.58 25.89
C GLU A 7 37.69 12.31 25.52
N ILE A 8 36.83 11.72 24.67
CA ILE A 8 35.47 12.24 24.37
C ILE A 8 34.40 11.56 25.26
N GLU A 9 34.79 10.79 26.28
CA GLU A 9 33.83 10.14 27.20
C GLU A 9 33.11 11.14 28.14
N GLY A 10 33.52 12.42 28.17
CA GLY A 10 33.02 13.42 29.14
C GLY A 10 32.11 14.54 28.63
N THR A 11 32.00 14.84 27.33
CA THR A 11 31.29 16.06 26.83
C THR A 11 30.04 15.79 25.99
N LEU A 12 29.83 14.56 25.52
CA LEU A 12 28.64 14.15 24.76
C LEU A 12 27.89 13.07 25.55
N ALA A 13 27.19 13.51 26.60
CA ALA A 13 26.62 12.63 27.61
C ALA A 13 25.58 11.64 27.04
N ARG A 14 24.87 11.99 25.96
CA ARG A 14 23.81 11.13 25.39
C ARG A 14 24.25 10.43 24.11
N LYS A 15 23.84 9.15 23.95
CA LYS A 15 24.14 8.33 22.75
C LYS A 15 23.66 8.99 21.45
N ASN A 16 22.58 9.77 21.50
CA ASN A 16 22.04 10.45 20.32
C ASN A 16 22.92 11.60 19.86
N GLU A 17 23.50 12.36 20.80
CA GLU A 17 24.41 13.48 20.49
C GLU A 17 25.72 12.95 19.89
N ARG A 18 26.22 11.81 20.39
CA ARG A 18 27.38 11.13 19.78
C ARG A 18 27.11 10.71 18.34
N LYS A 19 25.91 10.20 18.05
CA LYS A 19 25.50 9.81 16.70
C LYS A 19 25.28 11.00 15.75
N SER A 20 25.02 12.19 16.29
CA SER A 20 24.90 13.42 15.47
C SER A 20 26.22 14.11 15.19
N THR A 21 27.35 13.65 15.77
CA THR A 21 28.66 14.22 15.47
C THR A 21 29.05 13.98 14.01
N LEU A 22 29.72 14.97 13.40
CA LEU A 22 30.18 14.90 12.02
C LEU A 22 31.16 13.73 11.80
N LEU A 23 32.05 13.47 12.77
CA LEU A 23 32.97 12.34 12.72
C LEU A 23 32.24 10.99 12.72
N TYR A 24 31.21 10.82 13.54
CA TYR A 24 30.41 9.59 13.54
C TYR A 24 29.66 9.42 12.21
N GLN A 25 29.06 10.49 11.69
CA GLN A 25 28.35 10.45 10.41
C GLN A 25 29.29 10.10 9.25
N LEU A 26 30.49 10.70 9.23
CA LEU A 26 31.54 10.42 8.25
C LEU A 26 32.01 8.96 8.36
N ALA A 27 32.33 8.48 9.57
CA ALA A 27 32.73 7.10 9.79
C ALA A 27 31.65 6.10 9.33
N LYS A 28 30.38 6.37 9.66
CA LYS A 28 29.24 5.57 9.20
C LYS A 28 29.12 5.58 7.67
N HIS A 29 29.22 6.75 7.06
CA HIS A 29 29.14 6.90 5.61
C HIS A 29 30.27 6.15 4.91
N ASN A 30 31.52 6.27 5.40
CA ASN A 30 32.66 5.54 4.85
C ASN A 30 32.49 4.03 4.97
N ALA A 31 31.98 3.53 6.10
CA ALA A 31 31.69 2.11 6.28
C ALA A 31 30.59 1.61 5.31
N GLU A 32 29.60 2.43 5.01
CA GLU A 32 28.58 2.12 4.01
C GLU A 32 29.17 2.13 2.58
N GLN A 33 29.99 3.13 2.24
CA GLN A 33 30.69 3.19 0.96
C GLN A 33 31.63 2.01 0.75
N GLU A 34 32.42 1.63 1.75
CA GLU A 34 33.31 0.47 1.66
C GLU A 34 32.53 -0.82 1.37
N ARG A 35 31.37 -1.01 2.02
CA ARG A 35 30.48 -2.13 1.73
C ARG A 35 29.94 -2.10 0.30
N LEU A 36 29.56 -0.93 -0.21
CA LEU A 36 29.09 -0.76 -1.58
C LEU A 36 30.21 -1.00 -2.61
N LEU A 37 31.44 -0.56 -2.31
CA LEU A 37 32.63 -0.83 -3.11
C LEU A 37 32.95 -2.32 -3.19
N ARG A 38 32.80 -3.07 -2.08
CA ARG A 38 32.93 -4.55 -2.10
C ARG A 38 31.91 -5.23 -3.01
N LEU A 39 30.77 -4.59 -3.25
CA LEU A 39 29.73 -5.05 -4.18
C LEU A 39 29.90 -4.46 -5.59
N GLY A 40 30.87 -3.57 -5.81
CA GLY A 40 31.12 -2.91 -7.10
C GLY A 40 30.10 -1.83 -7.48
N VAL A 41 29.30 -1.33 -6.54
CA VAL A 41 28.23 -0.35 -6.81
C VAL A 41 28.52 0.97 -6.12
N ARG A 42 28.18 2.11 -6.76
CA ARG A 42 28.34 3.45 -6.17
C ARG A 42 27.21 3.83 -5.21
N SER A 43 25.99 3.36 -5.46
CA SER A 43 24.78 3.64 -4.68
C SER A 43 23.80 2.47 -4.76
N LEU A 44 22.95 2.30 -3.76
CA LEU A 44 21.88 1.30 -3.82
C LEU A 44 20.97 1.57 -5.03
N PRO A 45 20.80 0.61 -5.95
CA PRO A 45 19.96 0.81 -7.13
C PRO A 45 18.49 0.91 -6.72
N THR A 46 17.72 1.73 -7.44
CA THR A 46 16.28 1.92 -7.16
C THR A 46 15.43 0.89 -7.90
N ASN A 47 15.80 0.57 -9.14
CA ASN A 47 15.08 -0.35 -9.99
C ASN A 47 15.68 -1.77 -9.92
N PRO A 48 14.87 -2.81 -9.73
CA PRO A 48 15.35 -4.19 -9.70
C PRO A 48 15.87 -4.70 -11.05
N HIS A 49 15.33 -4.22 -12.17
CA HIS A 49 15.65 -4.74 -13.50
C HIS A 49 17.07 -4.37 -13.96
N ASP A 50 17.59 -3.24 -13.48
CA ASP A 50 18.91 -2.71 -13.86
C ASP A 50 20.06 -3.52 -13.25
N VAL A 51 19.77 -4.38 -12.26
CA VAL A 51 20.77 -5.13 -11.51
C VAL A 51 20.82 -6.57 -12.01
N SER A 52 22.00 -6.98 -12.49
CA SER A 52 22.30 -8.36 -12.89
C SER A 52 23.03 -9.16 -11.79
N ASP A 53 23.76 -8.48 -10.90
CA ASP A 53 24.51 -9.15 -9.83
C ASP A 53 23.60 -9.60 -8.67
N VAL A 54 23.63 -10.90 -8.40
CA VAL A 54 22.93 -11.54 -7.29
C VAL A 54 23.35 -10.99 -5.92
N LYS A 55 24.63 -10.64 -5.74
CA LYS A 55 25.14 -10.13 -4.44
C LYS A 55 24.52 -8.78 -4.10
N VAL A 56 24.41 -7.90 -5.09
CA VAL A 56 23.77 -6.58 -4.95
C VAL A 56 22.29 -6.74 -4.60
N VAL A 57 21.57 -7.60 -5.33
CA VAL A 57 20.14 -7.88 -5.06
C VAL A 57 19.94 -8.42 -3.63
N LYS A 58 20.78 -9.36 -3.20
CA LYS A 58 20.74 -9.89 -1.82
C LYS A 58 20.97 -8.80 -0.78
N TYR A 59 21.90 -7.88 -1.03
CA TYR A 59 22.18 -6.77 -0.11
C TYR A 59 21.03 -5.76 -0.03
N VAL A 60 20.42 -5.40 -1.17
CA VAL A 60 19.24 -4.52 -1.20
C VAL A 60 18.10 -5.16 -0.42
N LEU A 61 17.83 -6.45 -0.66
CA LEU A 61 16.80 -7.20 0.06
C LEU A 61 17.09 -7.27 1.56
N PHE A 62 18.34 -7.45 1.96
CA PHE A 62 18.72 -7.44 3.37
C PHE A 62 18.40 -6.09 4.03
N LYS A 63 18.75 -4.96 3.41
CA LYS A 63 18.38 -3.63 3.94
C LYS A 63 16.86 -3.46 4.04
N LEU A 64 16.12 -3.81 2.98
CA LEU A 64 14.65 -3.69 2.98
C LEU A 64 13.99 -4.57 4.05
N LYS A 65 14.43 -5.83 4.21
CA LYS A 65 13.90 -6.75 5.22
C LYS A 65 14.21 -6.27 6.64
N ARG A 66 15.42 -5.75 6.89
CA ARG A 66 15.79 -5.19 8.18
C ARG A 66 14.94 -3.98 8.52
N ASP A 67 14.81 -3.02 7.62
CA ASP A 67 14.04 -1.80 7.85
C ASP A 67 12.54 -2.11 8.01
N LEU A 68 12.02 -3.12 7.29
CA LEU A 68 10.66 -3.63 7.45
C LEU A 68 10.46 -4.28 8.82
N ALA A 69 11.38 -5.13 9.26
CA ALA A 69 11.32 -5.76 10.58
C ALA A 69 11.34 -4.72 11.72
N ASP A 70 12.22 -3.72 11.62
CA ASP A 70 12.31 -2.63 12.59
C ASP A 70 11.00 -1.82 12.69
N LYS A 71 10.34 -1.55 11.55
CA LYS A 71 9.06 -0.83 11.54
C LYS A 71 7.90 -1.68 12.03
N ILE A 72 7.87 -2.97 11.70
CA ILE A 72 6.84 -3.90 12.19
C ILE A 72 6.97 -4.09 13.70
N ALA A 73 8.19 -4.21 14.23
CA ALA A 73 8.40 -4.31 15.68
C ALA A 73 7.81 -3.10 16.40
N ARG A 74 8.08 -1.89 15.91
CA ARG A 74 7.51 -0.65 16.46
C ARG A 74 5.99 -0.57 16.38
N LEU A 75 5.37 -1.15 15.34
CA LEU A 75 3.91 -1.20 15.21
C LEU A 75 3.27 -2.23 16.14
N ARG A 76 3.99 -3.30 16.48
CA ARG A 76 3.51 -4.33 17.40
C ARG A 76 3.61 -3.90 18.86
N ASP A 77 4.56 -3.03 19.18
CA ASP A 77 4.78 -2.55 20.54
C ASP A 77 3.85 -1.37 20.88
N PRO A 78 2.79 -1.57 21.68
CA PRO A 78 1.83 -0.51 22.01
C PRO A 78 2.48 0.60 22.86
N GLN A 79 3.59 0.32 23.54
CA GLN A 79 4.35 1.32 24.29
C GLN A 79 5.11 2.29 23.39
N LEU A 80 5.51 1.86 22.19
CA LEU A 80 6.26 2.68 21.24
C LEU A 80 5.33 3.40 20.26
N LEU A 81 4.22 2.77 19.89
CA LEU A 81 3.22 3.37 19.02
C LEU A 81 1.83 2.90 19.43
N SER A 82 1.06 3.78 20.06
CA SER A 82 -0.37 3.55 20.29
C SER A 82 -1.22 4.67 19.72
N ILE A 83 -2.46 4.32 19.39
CA ILE A 83 -3.48 5.28 18.93
C ILE A 83 -3.73 6.33 20.00
N GLU A 84 -3.68 5.94 21.28
CA GLU A 84 -3.91 6.84 22.42
C GLU A 84 -2.79 7.87 22.59
N THR A 85 -1.54 7.48 22.38
CA THR A 85 -0.37 8.35 22.63
C THR A 85 0.03 9.17 21.41
N HIS A 86 -0.02 8.59 20.21
CA HIS A 86 0.48 9.21 18.97
C HIS A 86 -0.63 9.57 18.00
N GLY A 87 -1.87 9.13 18.24
CA GLY A 87 -2.99 9.35 17.36
C GLY A 87 -3.08 8.33 16.21
N GLU A 88 -4.30 8.09 15.77
CA GLU A 88 -4.59 7.10 14.72
C GLU A 88 -3.89 7.45 13.39
N LEU A 89 -3.84 8.73 13.02
CA LEU A 89 -3.22 9.19 11.77
C LEU A 89 -1.75 8.81 11.67
N VAL A 90 -1.02 8.87 12.79
CA VAL A 90 0.40 8.49 12.83
C VAL A 90 0.54 6.98 12.66
N VAL A 91 -0.30 6.19 13.33
CA VAL A 91 -0.32 4.74 13.19
C VAL A 91 -0.61 4.32 11.75
N ARG A 92 -1.61 4.94 11.11
CA ARG A 92 -1.95 4.72 9.69
C ARG A 92 -0.78 5.07 8.78
N SER A 93 -0.17 6.25 8.97
CA SER A 93 1.00 6.65 8.18
C SER A 93 2.18 5.66 8.34
N LYS A 94 2.41 5.14 9.55
CA LYS A 94 3.44 4.12 9.78
C LYS A 94 3.09 2.78 9.16
N ASN A 95 1.82 2.43 9.10
CA ASN A 95 1.34 1.26 8.37
C ASN A 95 1.55 1.42 6.86
N ASP A 96 1.22 2.58 6.30
CA ASP A 96 1.45 2.90 4.88
C ASP A 96 2.95 2.84 4.52
N GLU A 97 3.82 3.31 5.42
CA GLU A 97 5.26 3.17 5.25
C GLU A 97 5.71 1.69 5.19
N VAL A 98 5.09 0.80 5.97
CA VAL A 98 5.37 -0.65 5.93
C VAL A 98 4.85 -1.25 4.62
N ASN A 99 3.64 -0.89 4.20
CA ASN A 99 3.07 -1.32 2.92
C ASN A 99 3.95 -0.88 1.74
N HIS A 100 4.49 0.33 1.79
CA HIS A 100 5.44 0.83 0.79
C HIS A 100 6.75 0.01 0.75
N LEU A 101 7.27 -0.39 1.92
CA LEU A 101 8.45 -1.26 1.98
C LEU A 101 8.16 -2.66 1.44
N ILE A 102 6.98 -3.22 1.71
CA ILE A 102 6.54 -4.51 1.16
C ILE A 102 6.43 -4.41 -0.37
N ALA A 103 5.76 -3.37 -0.87
CA ALA A 103 5.59 -3.13 -2.30
C ALA A 103 6.94 -2.97 -3.02
N ARG A 104 7.93 -2.34 -2.37
CA ARG A 104 9.31 -2.26 -2.88
C ARG A 104 10.05 -3.60 -2.81
N LYS A 105 9.88 -4.38 -1.75
CA LYS A 105 10.55 -5.68 -1.55
C LYS A 105 10.17 -6.71 -2.62
N ASN A 106 8.89 -6.83 -2.95
CA ASN A 106 8.38 -7.89 -3.83
C ASN A 106 9.04 -7.92 -5.23
N PRO A 107 9.22 -6.78 -5.93
CA PRO A 107 10.00 -6.72 -7.17
C PRO A 107 11.46 -7.21 -7.04
N TRP A 108 12.13 -6.91 -5.93
CA TRP A 108 13.50 -7.36 -5.68
C TRP A 108 13.57 -8.87 -5.43
N GLU A 109 12.59 -9.45 -4.74
CA GLU A 109 12.52 -10.90 -4.54
C GLU A 109 12.21 -11.65 -5.84
N ARG A 110 11.33 -11.09 -6.69
CA ARG A 110 11.10 -11.58 -8.05
C ARG A 110 12.38 -11.56 -8.88
N ARG A 111 13.15 -10.47 -8.81
CA ARG A 111 14.42 -10.37 -9.52
C ARG A 111 15.43 -11.41 -9.02
N LEU A 112 15.54 -11.60 -7.70
CA LEU A 112 16.43 -12.62 -7.14
C LEU A 112 16.05 -14.02 -7.61
N ALA A 113 14.76 -14.34 -7.60
CA ALA A 113 14.24 -15.62 -8.06
C ALA A 113 14.56 -15.84 -9.55
N ALA A 114 14.34 -14.82 -10.40
CA ALA A 114 14.69 -14.86 -11.82
C ALA A 114 16.20 -15.08 -12.06
N LEU A 115 17.07 -14.39 -11.30
CA LEU A 115 18.52 -14.56 -11.42
C LEU A 115 19.03 -15.91 -10.89
N THR A 116 18.30 -16.53 -9.97
CA THR A 116 18.68 -17.83 -9.36
C THR A 116 17.97 -19.02 -10.00
N GLY A 117 17.09 -18.80 -10.99
CA GLY A 117 16.29 -19.85 -11.63
C GLY A 117 15.22 -20.47 -10.73
N LYS A 118 14.89 -19.82 -9.60
CA LYS A 118 13.87 -20.31 -8.66
C LYS A 118 12.51 -19.71 -9.01
N SER A 119 11.43 -20.46 -8.76
CA SER A 119 10.08 -19.91 -8.88
C SER A 119 9.81 -18.95 -7.72
N TYR A 120 9.36 -17.74 -8.06
CA TYR A 120 8.91 -16.77 -7.04
C TYR A 120 7.46 -17.06 -6.67
N LYS A 121 7.23 -17.52 -5.44
CA LYS A 121 5.88 -17.57 -4.87
C LYS A 121 5.60 -16.23 -4.20
N MET A 122 4.73 -15.44 -4.82
CA MET A 122 4.15 -14.28 -4.13
C MET A 122 3.32 -14.82 -2.98
N THR A 123 3.62 -14.42 -1.74
CA THR A 123 2.70 -14.68 -0.62
C THR A 123 1.42 -13.91 -0.90
N SER A 124 0.37 -14.62 -1.31
CA SER A 124 -0.94 -14.01 -1.48
C SER A 124 -1.40 -13.47 -0.13
N SER A 125 -1.86 -12.22 -0.11
CA SER A 125 -2.54 -11.67 1.05
C SER A 125 -3.84 -12.44 1.23
N LYS A 126 -3.88 -13.35 2.20
CA LYS A 126 -5.13 -14.01 2.58
C LYS A 126 -6.09 -12.95 3.10
N LYS A 127 -7.29 -12.87 2.51
CA LYS A 127 -8.35 -12.04 3.07
C LYS A 127 -8.74 -12.66 4.41
N LEU A 128 -8.67 -11.87 5.47
CA LEU A 128 -9.12 -12.29 6.79
C LEU A 128 -10.57 -11.86 6.93
N TYR A 129 -11.47 -12.84 7.01
CA TYR A 129 -12.89 -12.60 7.24
C TYR A 129 -13.17 -12.71 8.75
N PHE A 130 -13.87 -11.73 9.33
CA PHE A 130 -14.16 -11.65 10.76
C PHE A 130 -15.68 -11.66 11.02
N GLY A 131 -16.08 -12.19 12.19
CA GLY A 131 -17.49 -12.22 12.62
C GLY A 131 -18.39 -12.98 11.63
N CYS A 132 -19.56 -12.41 11.33
CA CYS A 132 -20.52 -12.99 10.39
C CYS A 132 -19.97 -13.14 8.95
N ALA A 133 -18.91 -12.41 8.57
CA ALA A 133 -18.28 -12.56 7.26
C ALA A 133 -17.46 -13.85 7.14
N LYS A 134 -17.14 -14.52 8.25
CA LYS A 134 -16.43 -15.81 8.28
C LYS A 134 -17.28 -16.95 7.69
N GLU A 135 -18.61 -16.84 7.76
CA GLU A 135 -19.54 -17.86 7.29
C GLU A 135 -19.93 -17.68 5.81
N LEU A 136 -19.41 -16.65 5.14
CA LEU A 136 -19.65 -16.48 3.71
C LEU A 136 -19.01 -17.64 2.93
N PRO A 137 -19.64 -18.11 1.83
CA PRO A 137 -19.09 -19.17 0.99
C PRO A 137 -17.68 -18.87 0.48
N GLU A 138 -17.37 -17.58 0.24
CA GLU A 138 -16.03 -17.13 -0.15
C GLU A 138 -14.98 -17.36 0.95
N ALA A 139 -15.35 -17.13 2.21
CA ALA A 139 -14.47 -17.33 3.36
C ALA A 139 -14.22 -18.81 3.64
N GLN A 140 -15.24 -19.66 3.50
CA GLN A 140 -15.11 -21.12 3.63
C GLN A 140 -14.22 -21.70 2.53
N ALA A 141 -14.42 -21.29 1.26
CA ALA A 141 -13.58 -21.74 0.15
C ALA A 141 -12.10 -21.33 0.28
N ASP A 142 -11.82 -20.18 0.91
CA ASP A 142 -10.46 -19.73 1.20
C ASP A 142 -9.82 -20.51 2.37
N MET A 143 -10.62 -21.00 3.33
CA MET A 143 -10.16 -21.88 4.42
C MET A 143 -9.81 -23.28 3.90
N ASP A 144 -10.68 -23.88 3.09
CA ASP A 144 -10.50 -25.25 2.57
C ASP A 144 -9.30 -25.37 1.61
N LYS A 145 -9.01 -24.31 0.84
CA LYS A 145 -7.80 -24.23 0.00
C LYS A 145 -6.51 -24.09 0.81
N GLY A 146 -6.59 -23.65 2.06
CA GLY A 146 -5.43 -23.53 2.95
C GLY A 146 -4.97 -24.86 3.55
N GLU A 147 -5.88 -25.81 3.72
CA GLU A 147 -5.61 -27.11 4.37
C GLU A 147 -4.98 -28.14 3.42
N SER A 148 -5.27 -28.07 2.12
CA SER A 148 -4.74 -29.02 1.13
C SER A 148 -3.31 -28.73 0.64
N GLY A 149 -2.64 -27.71 1.18
CA GLY A 149 -1.30 -27.27 0.74
C GLY A 149 -0.16 -27.48 1.73
N HIS A 150 -0.42 -28.10 2.90
CA HIS A 150 0.59 -28.27 3.94
C HIS A 150 0.97 -29.75 4.12
N THR A 151 1.67 -30.28 3.12
CA THR A 151 2.47 -31.49 3.31
C THR A 151 3.95 -31.15 3.06
N GLU A 152 4.74 -31.44 4.09
CA GLU A 152 6.17 -31.77 4.07
C GLU A 152 7.17 -30.61 3.88
N ASP A 153 7.64 -30.04 5.00
CA ASP A 153 9.03 -30.25 5.44
C ASP A 153 9.21 -29.88 6.92
N ALA A 154 10.09 -30.60 7.60
CA ALA A 154 10.01 -30.94 9.01
C ALA A 154 10.69 -29.97 10.01
N LEU A 155 10.29 -30.18 11.28
CA LEU A 155 10.93 -29.85 12.56
C LEU A 155 10.59 -28.48 13.21
N ASP A 156 9.62 -28.50 14.14
CA ASP A 156 9.92 -28.18 15.54
C ASP A 156 8.83 -28.77 16.45
N GLU A 157 9.25 -29.58 17.42
CA GLU A 157 8.40 -30.09 18.48
C GLU A 157 8.12 -28.98 19.48
N SER A 158 6.87 -28.86 19.94
CA SER A 158 6.57 -28.45 21.30
C SER A 158 5.13 -28.85 21.62
N ASP A 159 5.03 -29.83 22.51
CA ASP A 159 3.84 -30.21 23.24
C ASP A 159 3.16 -28.98 23.87
N SER A 160 1.83 -28.89 23.75
CA SER A 160 1.01 -28.43 24.86
C SER A 160 -0.43 -28.85 24.64
N ASP A 161 -0.81 -29.91 25.35
CA ASP A 161 -2.19 -30.18 25.75
C ASP A 161 -2.79 -28.94 26.42
N SER A 162 -4.03 -28.60 26.07
CA SER A 162 -4.94 -27.96 27.02
C SER A 162 -6.37 -28.17 26.57
N ASP A 163 -7.02 -29.13 27.23
CA ASP A 163 -8.46 -29.22 27.36
C ASP A 163 -9.05 -27.88 27.84
N SER A 164 -10.20 -27.52 27.30
CA SER A 164 -11.15 -26.62 27.94
C SER A 164 -12.55 -26.88 27.41
N GLU A 165 -13.25 -27.74 28.12
CA GLU A 165 -14.71 -27.75 28.14
C GLU A 165 -15.23 -26.48 28.83
N SER A 166 -16.26 -25.84 28.27
CA SER A 166 -17.30 -25.21 29.10
C SER A 166 -18.55 -24.86 28.29
N SER A 167 -19.62 -25.56 28.64
CA SER A 167 -20.94 -25.03 29.02
C SER A 167 -21.80 -24.32 27.99
N ASP A 168 -22.87 -25.04 27.63
CA ASP A 168 -24.27 -24.62 27.52
C ASP A 168 -24.60 -23.14 27.77
N THR A 169 -25.28 -22.54 26.80
CA THR A 169 -26.24 -21.47 27.07
C THR A 169 -27.44 -21.66 26.15
N GLN A 170 -28.49 -22.28 26.69
CA GLN A 170 -29.85 -22.14 26.16
C GLN A 170 -30.40 -20.78 26.60
N SER A 171 -30.89 -19.97 25.66
CA SER A 171 -31.99 -19.03 25.96
C SER A 171 -32.58 -18.40 24.70
N SER A 172 -33.91 -18.45 24.66
CA SER A 172 -34.87 -17.66 23.88
C SER A 172 -35.19 -18.09 22.44
N GLU A 173 -36.25 -18.90 22.38
CA GLU A 173 -37.30 -18.89 21.36
C GLU A 173 -37.77 -17.46 21.02
N GLY A 174 -38.27 -17.26 19.79
CA GLY A 174 -39.16 -16.13 19.54
C GLY A 174 -39.22 -15.59 18.10
N LEU A 175 -39.60 -16.45 17.16
CA LEU A 175 -40.24 -16.15 15.88
C LEU A 175 -40.60 -14.66 15.59
N SER A 176 -39.94 -14.09 14.59
CA SER A 176 -40.56 -13.18 13.61
C SER A 176 -39.86 -13.30 12.25
N SER A 177 -39.69 -14.54 11.79
CA SER A 177 -39.13 -14.87 10.48
C SER A 177 -40.22 -14.96 9.39
N TYR A 178 -41.20 -14.06 9.42
CA TYR A 178 -42.27 -14.00 8.42
C TYR A 178 -42.64 -12.56 8.09
N SER A 179 -41.67 -11.78 7.63
CA SER A 179 -41.95 -10.70 6.69
C SER A 179 -40.69 -10.38 5.90
N ASN A 180 -40.84 -10.32 4.57
CA ASN A 180 -39.87 -9.83 3.58
C ASN A 180 -38.89 -10.80 2.93
N ASN A 181 -39.07 -12.12 3.04
CA ASN A 181 -38.35 -13.05 2.14
C ASN A 181 -38.85 -12.95 0.69
N THR A 182 -40.11 -12.59 0.47
CA THR A 182 -40.67 -12.30 -0.87
C THR A 182 -40.10 -11.01 -1.46
N TYR A 183 -40.00 -9.94 -0.65
CA TYR A 183 -39.44 -8.66 -1.09
C TYR A 183 -37.96 -8.78 -1.45
N LEU A 184 -37.15 -9.44 -0.61
CA LEU A 184 -35.73 -9.69 -0.92
C LEU A 184 -35.55 -10.58 -2.16
N LYS A 185 -36.39 -11.61 -2.32
CA LYS A 185 -36.36 -12.47 -3.51
C LYS A 185 -36.81 -11.73 -4.77
N GLN A 186 -37.65 -10.70 -4.63
CA GLN A 186 -38.08 -9.83 -5.73
C GLN A 186 -37.02 -8.78 -6.09
N LEU A 187 -36.21 -8.31 -5.12
CA LEU A 187 -35.02 -7.49 -5.39
C LEU A 187 -33.87 -8.29 -6.01
N ALA A 188 -33.77 -9.58 -5.65
CA ALA A 188 -32.78 -10.51 -6.22
C ALA A 188 -33.28 -11.21 -7.49
N SER A 189 -34.49 -10.90 -7.98
CA SER A 189 -35.00 -11.50 -9.21
C SER A 189 -34.33 -10.83 -10.41
N SER A 190 -33.86 -11.63 -11.36
CA SER A 190 -33.19 -11.17 -12.58
C SER A 190 -34.06 -10.23 -13.42
N GLU A 191 -35.39 -10.32 -13.29
CA GLU A 191 -36.33 -9.43 -13.97
C GLU A 191 -36.26 -7.98 -13.47
N SER A 192 -36.05 -7.78 -12.16
CA SER A 192 -35.89 -6.45 -11.58
C SER A 192 -34.57 -5.78 -12.02
N GLU A 193 -33.51 -6.60 -12.14
CA GLU A 193 -32.20 -6.17 -12.63
C GLU A 193 -32.24 -5.82 -14.13
N ILE A 194 -32.95 -6.60 -14.95
CA ILE A 194 -33.16 -6.31 -16.38
C ILE A 194 -33.92 -4.99 -16.54
N PHE A 195 -34.98 -4.78 -15.76
CA PHE A 195 -35.76 -3.54 -15.81
C PHE A 195 -34.93 -2.32 -15.40
N LEU A 196 -34.16 -2.41 -14.32
CA LEU A 196 -33.22 -1.36 -13.88
C LEU A 196 -32.18 -1.06 -14.97
N SER A 197 -31.61 -2.08 -15.59
CA SER A 197 -30.64 -1.92 -16.69
C SER A 197 -31.25 -1.20 -17.90
N GLU A 198 -32.52 -1.46 -18.22
CA GLU A 198 -33.23 -0.74 -19.29
C GLU A 198 -33.50 0.73 -18.93
N VAL A 199 -33.88 1.01 -17.68
CA VAL A 199 -34.09 2.38 -17.20
C VAL A 199 -32.78 3.16 -17.23
N GLU A 200 -31.69 2.58 -16.75
CA GLU A 200 -30.35 3.18 -16.77
C GLU A 200 -29.87 3.44 -18.20
N LYS A 201 -30.04 2.48 -19.11
CA LYS A 201 -29.71 2.68 -20.54
C LYS A 201 -30.53 3.79 -21.18
N LYS A 202 -31.82 3.90 -20.87
CA LYS A 202 -32.67 4.98 -21.39
C LYS A 202 -32.24 6.35 -20.83
N ALA A 203 -31.92 6.42 -19.54
CA ALA A 203 -31.41 7.63 -18.91
C ALA A 203 -30.02 8.05 -19.47
N GLU A 204 -29.15 7.08 -19.75
CA GLU A 204 -27.87 7.34 -20.40
C GLU A 204 -28.05 7.89 -21.82
N LEU A 205 -28.96 7.30 -22.60
CA LEU A 205 -29.28 7.79 -23.94
C LEU A 205 -29.86 9.20 -23.91
N SER A 206 -30.75 9.52 -22.98
CA SER A 206 -31.29 10.88 -22.85
C SER A 206 -30.18 11.88 -22.48
N LEU A 207 -29.29 11.52 -21.55
CA LEU A 207 -28.14 12.38 -21.19
C LEU A 207 -27.18 12.57 -22.36
N ARG A 208 -26.94 11.55 -23.19
CA ARG A 208 -26.13 11.68 -24.40
C ARG A 208 -26.77 12.63 -25.41
N VAL A 209 -28.08 12.54 -25.62
CA VAL A 209 -28.82 13.45 -26.51
C VAL A 209 -28.81 14.89 -25.98
N GLU A 210 -29.02 15.08 -24.67
CA GLU A 210 -28.93 16.41 -24.04
C GLU A 210 -27.51 17.00 -24.14
N TYR A 211 -26.48 16.16 -23.98
CA TYR A 211 -25.09 16.57 -24.12
C TYR A 211 -24.74 16.94 -25.57
N GLU A 212 -25.26 16.19 -26.56
CA GLU A 212 -25.11 16.50 -27.99
C GLU A 212 -25.83 17.79 -28.39
N GLN A 213 -26.98 18.09 -27.78
CA GLN A 213 -27.70 19.35 -27.99
C GLN A 213 -26.98 20.56 -27.35
N ASN A 214 -26.35 20.38 -26.18
CA ASN A 214 -25.64 21.45 -25.48
C ASN A 214 -24.23 21.75 -26.03
N ASN A 215 -23.56 20.77 -26.66
CA ASN A 215 -22.19 20.91 -27.18
C ASN A 215 -22.07 20.97 -28.70
N GLY A 216 -23.12 21.39 -29.41
CA GLY A 216 -23.00 21.78 -30.82
C GLY A 216 -22.52 20.66 -31.75
N GLY A 217 -23.11 19.47 -31.66
CA GLY A 217 -23.14 18.53 -32.80
C GLY A 217 -21.79 17.96 -33.26
N MET A 218 -20.83 17.71 -32.37
CA MET A 218 -19.70 16.81 -32.72
C MET A 218 -20.14 15.34 -32.54
N SER A 219 -20.84 14.83 -33.54
CA SER A 219 -21.13 13.39 -33.64
C SER A 219 -19.83 12.59 -33.81
N LEU A 220 -19.37 11.94 -32.75
CA LEU A 220 -18.33 10.90 -32.84
C LEU A 220 -18.98 9.62 -33.38
N LYS A 221 -19.11 9.54 -34.71
CA LYS A 221 -19.41 8.27 -35.40
C LYS A 221 -18.32 7.27 -35.05
N ARG A 222 -18.64 6.36 -34.14
CA ARG A 222 -17.72 5.35 -33.62
C ARG A 222 -17.66 4.17 -34.61
N GLY A 223 -16.67 4.20 -35.49
CA GLY A 223 -16.23 3.01 -36.24
C GLY A 223 -15.63 2.01 -35.26
N ARG A 224 -16.18 0.80 -35.25
CA ARG A 224 -15.76 -0.31 -34.39
C ARG A 224 -14.55 -0.98 -35.04
N GLU A 225 -13.35 -0.54 -34.69
CA GLU A 225 -12.13 -1.27 -35.03
C GLU A 225 -11.23 -1.41 -33.80
N ASP A 226 -10.95 -2.66 -33.47
CA ASP A 226 -10.17 -3.12 -32.34
C ASP A 226 -8.70 -2.73 -32.46
N ASN A 227 -8.07 -2.44 -31.31
CA ASN A 227 -6.63 -2.21 -31.10
C ASN A 227 -6.06 -0.87 -31.60
N SER A 228 -6.21 0.19 -30.80
CA SER A 228 -5.19 1.24 -30.74
C SER A 228 -4.94 1.68 -29.29
N VAL A 229 -3.66 1.83 -28.96
CA VAL A 229 -3.16 2.39 -27.71
C VAL A 229 -3.74 3.80 -27.57
N TYR A 230 -4.43 4.07 -26.45
CA TYR A 230 -5.01 5.37 -26.14
C TYR A 230 -3.91 6.43 -26.06
N PHE A 231 -3.80 7.29 -27.07
CA PHE A 231 -3.16 8.59 -26.95
C PHE A 231 -4.25 9.60 -26.63
N VAL A 232 -4.32 10.03 -25.38
CA VAL A 232 -5.05 11.26 -25.03
C VAL A 232 -4.10 12.39 -25.38
N ASP A 233 -4.30 12.99 -26.55
CA ASP A 233 -3.64 14.26 -26.88
C ASP A 233 -4.22 15.33 -25.96
N VAL A 234 -3.55 15.51 -24.81
CA VAL A 234 -3.77 16.67 -23.95
C VAL A 234 -2.90 17.77 -24.53
N ASP A 235 -3.53 18.78 -25.12
CA ASP A 235 -2.87 20.03 -25.50
C ASP A 235 -2.40 20.74 -24.21
N LEU A 236 -1.21 20.37 -23.74
CA LEU A 236 -0.59 20.99 -22.59
C LEU A 236 -0.08 22.38 -23.02
N PRO A 237 -0.48 23.46 -22.32
CA PRO A 237 0.07 24.78 -22.59
C PRO A 237 1.59 24.78 -22.42
N SER A 238 2.28 25.62 -23.18
CA SER A 238 3.73 25.70 -23.13
C SER A 238 4.21 26.03 -21.71
N GLU A 239 5.39 25.52 -21.32
CA GLU A 239 5.90 25.68 -19.96
C GLU A 239 6.03 27.17 -19.57
N ASP A 240 6.29 28.03 -20.55
CA ASP A 240 6.36 29.48 -20.36
C ASP A 240 5.00 30.11 -20.07
N ASP A 241 3.93 29.63 -20.71
CA ASP A 241 2.56 30.09 -20.44
C ASP A 241 2.10 29.67 -19.05
N PHE A 242 2.45 28.45 -18.64
CA PHE A 242 2.16 27.96 -17.30
C PHE A 242 2.91 28.77 -16.22
N ARG A 243 4.18 29.07 -16.44
CA ARG A 243 4.99 29.90 -15.53
C ARG A 243 4.45 31.33 -15.43
N ARG A 244 4.03 31.93 -16.55
CA ARG A 244 3.36 33.24 -16.58
C ARG A 244 2.06 33.23 -15.78
N GLY A 245 1.18 32.25 -16.04
CA GLY A 245 -0.07 32.12 -15.30
C GLY A 245 0.11 31.96 -13.78
N LEU A 246 1.14 31.23 -13.35
CA LEU A 246 1.46 31.07 -11.93
C LEU A 246 1.91 32.39 -11.27
N LEU A 247 2.68 33.21 -11.99
CA LEU A 247 3.14 34.51 -11.52
C LEU A 247 1.97 35.52 -11.44
N ASP A 248 1.10 35.52 -12.45
CA ASP A 248 -0.07 36.39 -12.48
C ASP A 248 -1.06 36.04 -11.36
N ALA A 249 -1.31 34.75 -11.13
CA ALA A 249 -2.15 34.30 -10.01
C ALA A 249 -1.57 34.72 -8.64
N LYS A 250 -0.25 34.65 -8.46
CA LYS A 250 0.42 35.14 -7.24
C LYS A 250 0.28 36.65 -7.09
N ARG A 251 0.42 37.39 -8.19
CA ARG A 251 0.28 38.86 -8.21
C ARG A 251 -1.15 39.28 -7.85
N GLU A 252 -2.15 38.64 -8.41
CA GLU A 252 -3.56 38.89 -8.09
C GLU A 252 -3.88 38.57 -6.63
N MET A 253 -3.37 37.45 -6.10
CA MET A 253 -3.58 37.09 -4.70
C MET A 253 -2.97 38.11 -3.74
N LEU A 254 -1.76 38.61 -4.05
CA LEU A 254 -1.13 39.69 -3.29
C LEU A 254 -1.91 41.01 -3.40
N GLN A 255 -2.41 41.35 -4.58
CA GLN A 255 -3.26 42.55 -4.77
C GLN A 255 -4.56 42.45 -3.96
N LYS A 256 -5.23 41.28 -3.97
CA LYS A 256 -6.42 41.03 -3.15
C LYS A 256 -6.12 41.17 -1.66
N ARG A 257 -4.98 40.65 -1.19
CA ARG A 257 -4.54 40.84 0.21
C ARG A 257 -4.27 42.31 0.54
N LEU A 258 -3.59 43.04 -0.34
CA LEU A 258 -3.32 44.47 -0.14
C LEU A 258 -4.60 45.31 -0.14
N GLN A 259 -5.60 44.97 -0.97
CA GLN A 259 -6.91 45.62 -0.95
C GLN A 259 -7.69 45.29 0.31
N ALA A 260 -7.62 44.05 0.79
CA ALA A 260 -8.25 43.65 2.04
C ALA A 260 -7.65 44.35 3.26
N LEU A 261 -6.34 44.67 3.24
CA LEU A 261 -5.65 45.43 4.29
C LEU A 261 -5.86 46.94 4.23
N LYS A 262 -6.43 47.47 3.14
CA LYS A 262 -6.77 48.90 3.00
C LYS A 262 -8.20 49.22 3.45
N LYS A 263 -8.99 48.22 3.84
CA LYS A 263 -10.27 48.36 4.55
C LYS A 263 -10.03 48.23 6.04
#